data_AF-A0A527ZB48-F1
#
_entry.id   AF-A0A527ZB48-F1
#
_cell.length_a   1.000
_cell.length_b   1.000
_cell.length_c   1.000
_cell.angle_alpha   90.00
_cell.angle_beta   90.00
_cell.angle_gamma   90.00
#
_symmetry.space_group_name_H-M   'P 1'
#
loop_
_entity.id
_entity.type
_entity.pdbx_description
1 polymer ?
#
loop_
_entity_poly.entity_id
_entity_poly.type
_entity_poly.pdbx_seq_one_letter_code
_entity_poly.pdbx_strand_id
1 'polypeptide(L)'
;LVVAFICNHCPYVKAAISRIVRDANDLKPEGIGFVAINSNDADAYPDDSFDNMKLFAKANGFTFPYLHDERQTVARAYGAVCTPDFFGLNSELTLQY
;
A
#
# COMPACT_ATOMS: atom_id res chain seq x y z
N LEU A 1 3.31 13.03 1.49
CA LEU A 1 2.57 11.90 0.88
C LEU A 1 3.28 10.63 1.26
N VAL A 2 2.56 9.61 1.74
CA VAL A 2 3.10 8.28 1.98
C VAL A 2 2.62 7.34 0.89
N VAL A 3 3.55 6.67 0.21
CA VAL A 3 3.28 5.58 -0.73
C VAL A 3 3.71 4.28 -0.08
N ALA A 4 2.80 3.32 0.04
CA ALA A 4 3.09 2.03 0.66
C ALA A 4 2.86 0.89 -0.34
N PHE A 5 3.89 0.10 -0.63
CA PHE A 5 3.72 -1.16 -1.35
C PHE A 5 3.36 -2.25 -0.36
N ILE A 6 2.17 -2.83 -0.51
CA ILE A 6 1.63 -3.86 0.37
C ILE A 6 1.03 -5.00 -0.47
N CYS A 7 0.65 -6.10 0.19
CA CYS A 7 -0.13 -7.17 -0.42
C CYS A 7 -1.11 -7.77 0.59
N ASN A 8 -2.01 -8.64 0.14
CA ASN A 8 -3.08 -9.19 0.96
C ASN A 8 -2.65 -10.43 1.74
N HIS A 9 -1.68 -11.19 1.21
CA HIS A 9 -1.35 -12.52 1.75
C HIS A 9 -0.14 -12.53 2.72
N CYS A 10 0.77 -11.55 2.62
CA CYS A 10 2.01 -11.50 3.39
C CYS A 10 1.75 -11.45 4.91
N PRO A 11 2.40 -12.30 5.73
CA PRO A 11 2.23 -12.30 7.18
C PRO A 11 2.65 -10.97 7.82
N TYR A 12 3.68 -10.30 7.28
CA TYR A 12 4.13 -9.00 7.78
C TYR A 12 3.08 -7.90 7.54
N VAL A 13 2.44 -7.89 6.36
CA VAL A 13 1.35 -6.94 6.09
C VAL A 13 0.15 -7.25 6.98
N LYS A 14 -0.27 -8.52 7.09
CA LYS A 14 -1.38 -8.92 7.98
C LYS A 14 -1.14 -8.51 9.43
N ALA A 15 0.11 -8.62 9.92
CA ALA A 15 0.48 -8.19 11.27
C ALA A 15 0.56 -6.66 11.44
N ALA A 16 0.82 -5.91 10.36
CA ALA A 16 0.95 -4.45 10.40
C ALA A 16 -0.33 -3.69 10.02
N ILE A 17 -1.30 -4.34 9.38
CA ILE A 17 -2.35 -3.62 8.65
C ILE A 17 -3.22 -2.72 9.53
N SER A 18 -3.54 -3.14 10.75
CA SER A 18 -4.30 -2.31 11.69
C SER A 18 -3.55 -1.03 12.08
N ARG A 19 -2.21 -1.10 12.19
CA ARG A 19 -1.35 0.06 12.46
C ARG A 19 -1.24 0.95 11.23
N ILE A 20 -1.08 0.38 10.04
CA ILE A 20 -1.05 1.13 8.78
C ILE A 20 -2.34 1.95 8.61
N VAL A 21 -3.50 1.33 8.86
CA VAL A 21 -4.80 2.02 8.76
C VAL A 21 -4.96 3.10 9.81
N ARG A 22 -4.55 2.85 11.06
CA ARG A 22 -4.52 3.88 12.10
C ARG A 22 -3.66 5.07 11.66
N ASP A 23 -2.42 4.81 11.26
CA ASP A 23 -1.45 5.84 10.92
C ASP A 23 -1.91 6.67 9.72
N ALA A 24 -2.48 6.03 8.69
CA ALA A 24 -3.06 6.75 7.56
C ALA A 24 -4.22 7.67 7.97
N ASN A 25 -5.03 7.28 8.96
CA ASN A 25 -6.11 8.12 9.49
C ASN A 25 -5.57 9.28 10.32
N ASP A 26 -4.53 9.06 11.13
CA ASP A 26 -3.89 10.08 11.96
C ASP A 26 -3.12 11.10 11.11
N LEU A 27 -2.54 10.68 9.98
CA LEU A 27 -1.83 11.55 9.03
C LEU A 27 -2.76 12.44 8.19
N LYS A 28 -4.00 12.00 7.96
CA LYS A 28 -4.98 12.72 7.15
C LYS A 28 -5.30 14.14 7.66
N PRO A 29 -5.60 14.38 8.95
CA PRO A 29 -5.84 15.73 9.47
C PRO A 29 -4.58 16.62 9.43
N GLU A 30 -3.39 16.04 9.42
CA GLU A 30 -2.11 16.76 9.25
C GLU A 30 -1.84 17.14 7.77
N GLY A 31 -2.77 16.88 6.86
CA GLY A 31 -2.64 17.18 5.43
C GLY A 31 -1.74 16.21 4.67
N ILE A 32 -1.35 15.09 5.28
CA ILE A 32 -0.48 14.09 4.65
C ILE A 32 -1.35 13.03 3.97
N GLY A 33 -1.30 13.01 2.63
CA GLY A 33 -1.93 11.95 1.84
C GLY A 33 -1.27 10.59 2.04
N PHE A 34 -2.04 9.52 1.92
CA PHE A 34 -1.59 8.13 1.98
C PHE A 34 -2.16 7.35 0.79
N VAL A 35 -1.35 6.49 0.17
CA VAL A 35 -1.77 5.57 -0.90
C VAL A 35 -1.07 4.22 -0.72
N ALA A 36 -1.83 3.13 -0.87
CA ALA A 36 -1.29 1.79 -0.91
C ALA A 36 -1.30 1.25 -2.35
N ILE A 37 -0.30 0.45 -2.71
CA ILE A 37 -0.16 -0.17 -4.03
C ILE A 37 0.13 -1.66 -3.84
N ASN A 38 -0.58 -2.53 -4.55
CA ASN A 38 -0.25 -3.94 -4.69
C ASN A 38 0.31 -4.20 -6.09
N SER A 39 1.52 -4.73 -6.15
CA SER A 39 2.24 -5.06 -7.39
C SER A 39 2.55 -6.56 -7.49
N ASN A 40 1.96 -7.39 -6.62
CA ASN A 40 2.17 -8.83 -6.68
C ASN A 40 1.46 -9.42 -7.89
N ASP A 41 2.05 -10.49 -8.45
CA ASP A 41 1.46 -11.24 -9.54
C ASP A 41 0.27 -12.06 -9.04
N ALA A 42 -0.94 -11.68 -9.46
CA ALA A 42 -2.19 -12.32 -9.05
C ALA A 42 -2.36 -13.74 -9.62
N ASP A 43 -1.67 -14.09 -10.71
CA ASP A 43 -1.71 -15.45 -11.26
C ASP A 43 -0.91 -16.41 -10.37
N ALA A 44 0.23 -15.95 -9.85
CA ALA A 44 1.04 -16.70 -8.90
C ALA A 44 0.45 -16.67 -7.47
N TYR A 45 -0.18 -15.55 -7.08
CA TYR A 45 -0.77 -15.33 -5.76
C TYR A 45 -2.22 -14.84 -5.88
N PRO A 46 -3.21 -15.76 -6.00
CA PRO A 46 -4.61 -15.39 -6.19
C PRO A 46 -5.21 -14.50 -5.08
N ASP A 47 -4.67 -14.59 -3.87
CA ASP A 47 -5.03 -13.73 -2.73
C ASP A 47 -4.75 -12.24 -3.03
N ASP A 48 -3.83 -11.92 -3.93
CA ASP A 48 -3.48 -10.55 -4.35
C ASP A 48 -4.26 -10.04 -5.56
N SER A 49 -5.19 -10.83 -6.09
CA SER A 49 -6.08 -10.39 -7.16
C SER A 49 -6.86 -9.13 -6.79
N PHE A 50 -7.22 -8.35 -7.80
CA PHE A 50 -7.94 -7.09 -7.62
C PHE A 50 -9.25 -7.23 -6.84
N ASP A 51 -9.98 -8.34 -7.01
CA ASP A 51 -11.21 -8.58 -6.26
C ASP A 51 -10.92 -8.90 -4.79
N ASN A 52 -9.88 -9.69 -4.49
CA ASN A 52 -9.44 -9.91 -3.12
C ASN A 52 -8.88 -8.64 -2.47
N MET A 53 -8.25 -7.73 -3.23
CA MET A 53 -7.83 -6.41 -2.73
C MET A 53 -9.03 -5.59 -2.23
N LYS A 54 -10.15 -5.59 -2.97
CA LYS A 54 -11.38 -4.89 -2.53
C LYS A 54 -11.91 -5.46 -1.22
N LEU A 55 -11.93 -6.80 -1.11
CA LEU A 55 -12.35 -7.49 0.11
C LEU A 55 -11.43 -7.16 1.29
N PHE A 56 -10.11 -7.20 1.06
CA PHE A 56 -9.10 -6.90 2.05
C PHE A 56 -9.20 -5.45 2.55
N ALA A 57 -9.32 -4.48 1.65
CA ALA A 57 -9.49 -3.07 1.98
C ALA A 57 -10.77 -2.82 2.80
N LYS A 58 -11.88 -3.45 2.39
CA LYS A 58 -13.17 -3.34 3.12
C LYS A 58 -13.06 -3.96 4.51
N ALA A 59 -12.49 -5.15 4.64
CA ALA A 59 -12.35 -5.86 5.90
C ALA A 59 -11.47 -5.12 6.91
N ASN A 60 -10.44 -4.41 6.43
CA ASN A 60 -9.51 -3.66 7.27
C ASN A 60 -9.85 -2.16 7.38
N GLY A 61 -10.96 -1.70 6.80
CA GLY A 61 -11.43 -0.32 6.95
C GLY A 61 -10.51 0.73 6.31
N PHE A 62 -9.95 0.46 5.13
CA PHE A 62 -9.09 1.41 4.44
C PHE A 62 -9.85 2.70 4.12
N THR A 63 -9.25 3.83 4.48
CA THR A 63 -9.77 5.18 4.24
C THR A 63 -8.97 5.94 3.17
N PHE A 64 -8.04 5.25 2.53
CA PHE A 64 -7.11 5.70 1.51
C PHE A 64 -7.17 4.77 0.29
N PRO A 65 -6.72 5.24 -0.90
CA PRO A 65 -6.74 4.41 -2.10
C PRO A 65 -5.80 3.20 -1.97
N TYR A 66 -6.28 2.03 -2.43
CA TYR A 66 -5.49 0.82 -2.60
C TYR A 66 -5.48 0.44 -4.09
N LEU A 67 -4.36 0.70 -4.75
CA LEU A 67 -4.20 0.63 -6.19
C LEU A 67 -3.54 -0.68 -6.62
N HIS A 68 -3.89 -1.17 -7.80
CA HIS A 68 -3.32 -2.38 -8.38
C HIS A 68 -2.35 -2.01 -9.52
N ASP A 69 -1.08 -2.39 -9.37
CA ASP A 69 -0.02 -2.20 -10.36
C ASP A 69 0.30 -3.55 -11.04
N GLU A 70 -0.65 -4.00 -11.85
CA GLU A 70 -0.61 -5.29 -12.55
C GLU A 70 0.67 -5.49 -13.38
N ARG A 71 1.17 -4.42 -14.00
CA ARG A 71 2.39 -4.47 -14.83
C ARG A 71 3.67 -4.37 -14.01
N GLN A 72 3.58 -4.13 -12.70
CA GLN A 72 4.73 -3.91 -11.79
C GLN A 72 5.62 -2.73 -12.20
N THR A 73 5.12 -1.84 -13.06
CA THR A 73 5.90 -0.71 -13.58
C THR A 73 6.14 0.35 -12.51
N VAL A 74 5.16 0.53 -11.61
CA VAL A 74 5.27 1.51 -10.53
C VAL A 74 6.21 0.99 -9.45
N ALA A 75 6.09 -0.28 -9.05
CA ALA A 75 7.03 -0.91 -8.11
C ALA A 75 8.49 -0.82 -8.60
N ARG A 76 8.74 -1.13 -9.88
CA ARG A 76 10.09 -1.02 -10.46
C ARG A 76 10.61 0.42 -10.49
N ALA A 77 9.75 1.40 -10.77
CA ALA A 77 10.15 2.82 -10.77
C ALA A 77 10.48 3.34 -9.37
N TYR A 78 9.77 2.86 -8.34
CA TYR A 78 10.05 3.19 -6.94
C TYR A 78 11.20 2.37 -6.34
N GLY A 79 11.62 1.29 -6.99
CA GLY A 79 12.59 0.35 -6.43
C GLY A 79 12.05 -0.44 -5.24
N ALA A 80 10.73 -0.66 -5.18
CA ALA A 80 10.10 -1.42 -4.12
C ALA A 80 10.51 -2.91 -4.19
N VAL A 81 10.95 -3.48 -3.07
CA VAL A 81 11.53 -4.83 -3.03
C VAL A 81 10.79 -5.81 -2.11
N CYS A 82 9.97 -5.32 -1.20
CA CYS A 82 9.25 -6.15 -0.25
C CYS A 82 7.85 -5.61 0.07
N THR A 83 7.11 -6.33 0.92
CA THR A 83 5.84 -5.85 1.45
C THR A 83 5.77 -6.10 2.97
N PRO A 84 5.42 -5.10 3.79
CA PRO A 84 5.19 -3.70 3.41
C PRO A 84 6.50 -2.94 3.15
N ASP A 85 6.50 -2.02 2.18
CA ASP A 85 7.61 -1.11 1.86
C ASP A 85 7.07 0.33 1.75
N PHE A 86 7.69 1.31 2.40
CA PHE A 86 7.12 2.65 2.63
C PHE A 86 8.02 3.75 2.10
N PHE A 87 7.42 4.73 1.42
CA PHE A 87 8.09 5.89 0.85
C PHE A 87 7.38 7.16 1.30
N GLY A 88 8.07 8.00 2.07
CA GLY A 88 7.61 9.30 2.54
C GLY A 88 8.13 10.43 1.66
N LEU A 89 7.22 11.14 0.99
CA LEU A 89 7.52 12.25 0.09
C LEU A 89 7.11 13.59 0.71
N ASN A 90 7.95 14.62 0.54
CA ASN A 90 7.63 16.01 0.92
C ASN A 90 6.63 16.68 -0.05
N SER A 91 6.34 17.96 0.15
CA SER A 91 5.44 18.75 -0.70
C SER A 91 5.92 18.93 -2.15
N GLU A 92 7.21 18.74 -2.39
CA GLU A 92 7.85 18.78 -3.72
C GLU A 92 7.97 17.37 -4.34
N LEU A 93 7.33 16.36 -3.74
CA LEU A 93 7.40 14.95 -4.14
C LEU A 93 8.81 14.34 -4.10
N THR A 94 9.71 14.92 -3.30
CA THR A 94 11.06 14.39 -3.08
C THR A 94 11.04 13.38 -1.93
N LEU A 95 11.72 12.25 -2.09
CA LEU A 95 11.87 11.21 -1.07
C LEU A 95 12.57 11.77 0.18
N GLN A 96 11.99 11.53 1.35
CA GLN A 96 12.52 11.92 2.67
C GLN A 96 12.68 10.74 3.62
N TYR A 97 11.89 9.68 3.40
CA TYR A 97 11.88 8.44 4.16
C TYR A 97 11.64 7.27 3.23
#